data_AF-A0A9Q5C937-F1
#
_entry.id   AF-A0A9Q5C937-F1
#
_cell.length_a   1.000
_cell.length_b   1.000
_cell.length_c   1.000
_cell.angle_alpha   90.00
_cell.angle_beta   90.00
_cell.angle_gamma   90.00
#
_symmetry.space_group_name_H-M   'P 1'
#
loop_
_entity.id
_entity.type
_entity.pdbx_description
1 polymer ?
#
loop_
_entity_poly.entity_id
_entity_poly.type
_entity_poly.pdbx_seq_one_letter_code
_entity_poly.pdbx_strand_id
1 'polypeptide(L)'
;MPNAQLLLTRDQLKQLAWRYESALRKALKTPEQAGKANFTALANGVAMGAIAQALQDPALYERSILIRSPQPNSLQMKDICENFLQYEQPEAAMRYLNQAWESRFEHDRLELLDKVYAQMGDRQQLKQVRYQLFQAQQSHASFKRYLEVLDEEEKSDACDEATAKAEQGGNLLRSTELLLNLGQTDRAQALVLSRHQELVECLYNNVLRLAKAFEKEGCDLAATACYRALLLDILMQGRSKAYGHGARYFKKLEALAGRIKVFDPLLEHHAFVQQLQSAHGRKSSFWARL
;
A
#
# COMPACT_ATOMS: atom_id res chain seq x y z
N MET A 1 -28.40 -1.75 3.21
CA MET A 1 -28.99 -3.11 3.13
C MET A 1 -28.50 -3.74 1.84
N PRO A 2 -27.66 -4.78 1.89
CA PRO A 2 -27.38 -5.58 0.70
C PRO A 2 -28.72 -6.11 0.16
N ASN A 3 -28.91 -6.14 -1.17
CA ASN A 3 -30.07 -6.77 -1.83
C ASN A 3 -31.44 -6.08 -1.69
N ALA A 4 -31.54 -4.83 -1.22
CA ALA A 4 -32.83 -4.13 -1.13
C ALA A 4 -33.53 -3.96 -2.50
N GLN A 5 -32.76 -3.88 -3.59
CA GLN A 5 -33.27 -3.85 -4.97
C GLN A 5 -34.01 -5.14 -5.37
N LEU A 6 -33.75 -6.26 -4.68
CA LEU A 6 -34.41 -7.54 -4.93
C LEU A 6 -35.78 -7.66 -4.24
N LEU A 7 -36.08 -6.76 -3.30
CA LEU A 7 -37.30 -6.80 -2.49
C LEU A 7 -38.21 -5.58 -2.70
N LEU A 8 -37.66 -4.47 -3.18
CA LEU A 8 -38.37 -3.21 -3.36
C LEU A 8 -38.21 -2.69 -4.78
N THR A 9 -39.29 -2.15 -5.34
CA THR A 9 -39.25 -1.46 -6.63
C THR A 9 -38.47 -0.14 -6.52
N ARG A 10 -38.01 0.39 -7.66
CA ARG A 10 -37.33 1.68 -7.71
C ARG A 10 -38.16 2.80 -7.10
N ASP A 11 -39.48 2.80 -7.31
CA ASP A 11 -40.38 3.82 -6.74
C ASP A 11 -40.56 3.66 -5.23
N GLN A 12 -40.64 2.42 -4.73
CA GLN A 12 -40.65 2.16 -3.29
C GLN A 12 -39.33 2.61 -2.62
N LEU A 13 -38.19 2.40 -3.27
CA LEU A 13 -36.90 2.90 -2.81
C LEU A 13 -36.86 4.44 -2.80
N LYS A 14 -37.38 5.12 -3.83
CA LYS A 14 -37.49 6.59 -3.85
C LYS A 14 -38.39 7.12 -2.73
N GLN A 15 -39.54 6.48 -2.49
CA GLN A 15 -40.42 6.84 -1.38
C GLN A 15 -39.71 6.66 -0.03
N LEU A 16 -38.96 5.58 0.12
CA LEU A 16 -38.20 5.32 1.34
C LEU A 16 -37.07 6.35 1.54
N ALA A 17 -36.35 6.72 0.47
CA ALA A 17 -35.35 7.80 0.49
C ALA A 17 -35.98 9.12 0.97
N TRP A 18 -37.14 9.49 0.44
CA TRP A 18 -37.87 10.70 0.84
C TRP A 18 -38.26 10.67 2.33
N ARG A 19 -38.71 9.52 2.84
CA ARG A 19 -39.05 9.35 4.26
C ARG A 19 -37.82 9.54 5.15
N TYR A 20 -36.69 8.91 4.82
CA TYR A 20 -35.45 9.07 5.58
C TYR A 20 -34.90 10.49 5.49
N GLU A 21 -34.97 11.15 4.34
CA GLU A 21 -34.56 12.54 4.18
C GLU A 21 -35.41 13.47 5.07
N SER A 22 -36.74 13.27 5.07
CA SER A 22 -37.66 14.05 5.89
C SER A 22 -37.40 13.85 7.39
N ALA A 23 -37.18 12.60 7.82
CA ALA A 23 -36.83 12.27 9.19
C ALA A 23 -35.47 12.83 9.60
N LEU A 24 -34.47 12.79 8.72
CA LEU A 24 -33.15 13.41 8.91
C LEU A 24 -33.28 14.92 9.15
N ARG A 25 -33.96 15.64 8.24
CA ARG A 25 -34.17 17.09 8.36
C ARG A 25 -34.94 17.45 9.63
N LYS A 26 -35.92 16.63 10.03
CA LYS A 26 -36.64 16.82 11.29
C LYS A 26 -35.74 16.59 12.51
N ALA A 27 -34.90 15.57 12.49
CA ALA A 27 -33.97 15.27 13.58
C ALA A 27 -32.93 16.38 13.79
N LEU A 28 -32.46 17.02 12.71
CA LEU A 28 -31.51 18.14 12.78
C LEU A 28 -32.12 19.44 13.32
N LYS A 29 -33.44 19.59 13.32
CA LYS A 29 -34.12 20.74 13.97
C LYS A 29 -34.17 20.62 15.50
N THR A 30 -33.89 19.44 16.05
CA THR A 30 -33.85 19.23 17.49
C THR A 30 -32.46 19.65 17.99
N PRO A 31 -32.35 20.53 18.99
CA PRO A 31 -31.06 21.02 19.45
C PRO A 31 -30.19 19.85 19.95
N GLU A 32 -28.94 19.80 19.47
CA GLU A 32 -27.97 18.83 19.96
C GLU A 32 -27.66 19.12 21.44
N GLN A 33 -27.72 18.08 22.28
CA GLN A 33 -27.19 18.20 23.64
C GLN A 33 -25.68 18.33 23.54
N ALA A 34 -25.10 19.34 24.20
CA ALA A 34 -23.67 19.58 24.18
C ALA A 34 -22.87 18.28 24.44
N GLY A 35 -22.01 17.92 23.48
CA GLY A 35 -21.17 16.72 23.56
C GLY A 35 -21.83 15.39 23.18
N LYS A 36 -23.07 15.37 22.68
CA LYS A 36 -23.73 14.14 22.21
C LYS A 36 -24.05 14.19 20.72
N ALA A 37 -23.58 13.19 19.99
CA ALA A 37 -23.92 13.00 18.59
C ALA A 37 -25.44 12.78 18.41
N ASN A 38 -26.04 13.44 17.42
CA ASN A 38 -27.42 13.19 17.02
C ASN A 38 -27.55 11.85 16.27
N PHE A 39 -27.60 10.74 17.03
CA PHE A 39 -27.68 9.39 16.48
C PHE A 39 -28.89 9.18 15.56
N THR A 40 -30.00 9.85 15.84
CA THR A 40 -31.18 9.80 14.96
C THR A 40 -30.87 10.39 13.60
N ALA A 41 -30.27 11.58 13.55
CA ALA A 41 -29.83 12.17 12.28
C ALA A 41 -28.80 11.26 11.58
N LEU A 42 -27.82 10.72 12.31
CA LEU A 42 -26.82 9.81 11.75
C LEU A 42 -27.46 8.57 11.13
N ALA A 43 -28.37 7.89 11.84
CA ALA A 43 -29.04 6.69 11.38
C ALA A 43 -29.88 6.93 10.13
N ASN A 44 -30.63 8.04 10.08
CA ASN A 44 -31.42 8.40 8.90
C ASN A 44 -30.53 8.74 7.70
N GLY A 45 -29.40 9.43 7.90
CA GLY A 45 -28.42 9.69 6.84
C GLY A 45 -27.79 8.42 6.29
N VAL A 46 -27.38 7.48 7.15
CA VAL A 46 -26.84 6.18 6.74
C VAL A 46 -27.87 5.36 5.96
N ALA A 47 -29.12 5.32 6.43
CA ALA A 47 -30.20 4.64 5.73
C ALA A 47 -30.47 5.26 4.34
N MET A 48 -30.48 6.58 4.25
CA MET A 48 -30.60 7.32 2.99
C MET A 48 -29.45 7.00 2.03
N GLY A 49 -28.20 6.98 2.51
CA GLY A 49 -27.03 6.61 1.71
C GLY A 49 -27.08 5.16 1.21
N ALA A 50 -27.54 4.23 2.04
CA ALA A 50 -27.74 2.83 1.62
C ALA A 50 -28.81 2.69 0.53
N ILE A 51 -29.86 3.52 0.58
CA ILE A 51 -30.87 3.57 -0.48
C ILE A 51 -30.31 4.22 -1.74
N ALA A 52 -29.47 5.24 -1.62
CA ALA A 52 -28.79 5.84 -2.75
C ALA A 52 -27.94 4.84 -3.52
N GLN A 53 -27.16 4.01 -2.82
CA GLN A 53 -26.42 2.89 -3.41
C GLN A 53 -27.36 1.87 -4.08
N ALA A 54 -28.49 1.55 -3.42
CA ALA A 54 -29.51 0.68 -4.02
C ALA A 54 -30.21 1.32 -5.23
N LEU A 55 -30.25 2.64 -5.35
CA LEU A 55 -30.82 3.33 -6.50
C LEU A 55 -29.78 3.62 -7.60
N GLN A 56 -28.49 3.36 -7.31
CA GLN A 56 -27.37 3.81 -8.14
C GLN A 56 -27.42 5.33 -8.37
N ASP A 57 -27.74 6.08 -7.32
CA ASP A 57 -27.97 7.53 -7.36
C ASP A 57 -26.91 8.24 -6.49
N PRO A 58 -25.74 8.59 -7.05
CA PRO A 58 -24.67 9.22 -6.28
C PRO A 58 -25.01 10.64 -5.81
N ALA A 59 -25.92 11.35 -6.49
CA ALA A 59 -26.40 12.66 -6.04
C ALA A 59 -27.30 12.51 -4.79
N LEU A 60 -28.09 11.45 -4.70
CA LEU A 60 -28.81 11.10 -3.46
C LEU A 60 -27.84 10.70 -2.34
N TYR A 61 -26.73 10.02 -2.67
CA TYR A 61 -25.70 9.66 -1.69
C TYR A 61 -25.00 10.90 -1.15
N GLU A 62 -24.53 11.79 -2.03
CA GLU A 62 -23.96 13.11 -1.69
C GLU A 62 -24.89 13.88 -0.75
N ARG A 63 -26.17 14.01 -1.14
CA ARG A 63 -27.19 14.71 -0.34
C ARG A 63 -27.38 14.09 1.05
N SER A 64 -27.28 12.76 1.18
CA SER A 64 -27.41 12.06 2.48
C SER A 64 -26.31 12.48 3.48
N ILE A 65 -25.15 12.91 2.96
CA ILE A 65 -24.03 13.44 3.76
C ILE A 65 -24.20 14.94 3.96
N LEU A 66 -24.46 15.71 2.89
CA LEU A 66 -24.46 17.17 2.95
C LEU A 66 -25.58 17.76 3.83
N ILE A 67 -26.71 17.07 4.00
CA ILE A 67 -27.77 17.54 4.91
C ILE A 67 -27.28 17.66 6.35
N ARG A 68 -26.39 16.75 6.80
CA ARG A 68 -25.81 16.77 8.15
C ARG A 68 -24.44 17.45 8.21
N SER A 69 -23.71 17.44 7.10
CA SER A 69 -22.36 17.99 7.00
C SER A 69 -22.25 18.85 5.74
N PRO A 70 -22.77 20.10 5.78
CA PRO A 70 -22.76 20.98 4.60
C PRO A 70 -21.35 21.30 4.09
N GLN A 71 -20.36 21.23 4.98
CA GLN A 71 -18.94 21.30 4.67
C GLN A 71 -18.31 19.94 5.03
N PRO A 72 -18.31 18.97 4.11
CA PRO A 72 -17.82 17.63 4.41
C PRO A 72 -16.32 17.64 4.70
N ASN A 73 -15.88 16.83 5.66
CA ASN A 73 -14.44 16.62 5.91
C ASN A 73 -13.82 15.69 4.84
N SER A 74 -12.50 15.51 4.84
CA SER A 74 -11.81 14.72 3.80
C SER A 74 -12.27 13.27 3.71
N LEU A 75 -12.67 12.64 4.82
CA LEU A 75 -13.24 11.29 4.79
C LEU A 75 -14.60 11.27 4.06
N GLN A 76 -15.45 12.23 4.36
CA GLN A 76 -16.75 12.38 3.70
C GLN A 76 -16.59 12.74 2.21
N MET A 77 -15.63 13.61 1.88
CA MET A 77 -15.29 13.92 0.48
C MET A 77 -14.83 12.67 -0.26
N LYS A 78 -13.99 11.83 0.35
CA LYS A 78 -13.57 10.53 -0.20
C LYS A 78 -14.78 9.66 -0.51
N ASP A 79 -15.66 9.44 0.47
CA ASP A 79 -16.86 8.60 0.28
C ASP A 79 -17.75 9.12 -0.86
N ILE A 80 -17.91 10.45 -0.98
CA ILE A 80 -18.70 11.08 -2.05
C ILE A 80 -18.03 10.85 -3.42
N CYS A 81 -16.73 11.10 -3.53
CA CYS A 81 -15.97 10.89 -4.76
C CYS A 81 -16.01 9.42 -5.21
N GLU A 82 -15.82 8.47 -4.30
CA GLU A 82 -15.90 7.05 -4.60
C GLU A 82 -17.27 6.66 -5.16
N ASN A 83 -18.36 7.24 -4.61
CA ASN A 83 -19.70 6.95 -5.10
C ASN A 83 -19.96 7.53 -6.50
N PHE A 84 -19.52 8.75 -6.79
CA PHE A 84 -19.61 9.32 -8.13
C PHE A 84 -18.78 8.53 -9.16
N LEU A 85 -17.55 8.16 -8.81
CA LEU A 85 -16.67 7.37 -9.67
C LEU A 85 -17.22 5.96 -9.94
N GLN A 86 -17.91 5.35 -8.97
CA GLN A 86 -18.55 4.04 -9.13
C GLN A 86 -19.61 4.03 -10.23
N TYR A 87 -20.28 5.17 -10.47
CA TYR A 87 -21.33 5.32 -11.48
C TYR A 87 -20.90 6.24 -12.63
N GLU A 88 -19.59 6.29 -12.91
CA GLU A 88 -19.00 6.96 -14.08
C GLU A 88 -19.38 8.45 -14.20
N GLN A 89 -19.40 9.17 -13.06
CA GLN A 89 -19.64 10.62 -12.99
C GLN A 89 -18.40 11.38 -12.47
N PRO A 90 -17.27 11.33 -13.19
CA PRO A 90 -15.99 11.89 -12.71
C PRO A 90 -16.02 13.42 -12.51
N GLU A 91 -16.79 14.16 -13.31
CA GLU A 91 -16.91 15.62 -13.21
C GLU A 91 -17.54 16.06 -11.88
N ALA A 92 -18.48 15.26 -11.36
CA ALA A 92 -19.09 15.53 -10.07
C ALA A 92 -18.10 15.31 -8.91
N ALA A 93 -17.23 14.29 -9.01
CA ALA A 93 -16.17 14.05 -8.04
C ALA A 93 -15.13 15.19 -8.01
N MET A 94 -14.82 15.80 -9.16
CA MET A 94 -13.86 16.92 -9.25
C MET A 94 -14.23 18.11 -8.36
N ARG A 95 -15.53 18.35 -8.11
CA ARG A 95 -15.99 19.41 -7.20
C ARG A 95 -15.42 19.27 -5.79
N TYR A 96 -15.14 18.05 -5.34
CA TYR A 96 -14.57 17.74 -4.02
C TYR A 96 -13.07 17.58 -4.07
N LEU A 97 -12.53 17.03 -5.17
CA LEU A 97 -11.08 16.86 -5.32
C LEU A 97 -10.34 18.20 -5.48
N ASN A 98 -11.01 19.24 -5.97
CA ASN A 98 -10.47 20.60 -6.06
C ASN A 98 -10.50 21.38 -4.72
N GLN A 99 -11.08 20.81 -3.66
CA GLN A 99 -11.11 21.43 -2.34
C GLN A 99 -9.81 21.11 -1.57
N ALA A 100 -9.63 21.75 -0.42
CA ALA A 100 -8.52 21.43 0.48
C ALA A 100 -8.77 20.10 1.20
N TRP A 101 -7.75 19.23 1.22
CA TRP A 101 -7.77 17.96 1.94
C TRP A 101 -6.78 17.99 3.11
N GLU A 102 -7.13 17.32 4.21
CA GLU A 102 -6.19 17.13 5.30
C GLU A 102 -5.00 16.30 4.80
N SER A 103 -3.77 16.67 5.20
CA SER A 103 -2.53 16.03 4.70
C SER A 103 -2.53 14.50 4.78
N ARG A 104 -3.14 13.92 5.83
CA ARG A 104 -3.26 12.46 5.99
C ARG A 104 -4.09 11.76 4.90
N PHE A 105 -4.90 12.49 4.15
CA PHE A 105 -5.73 11.98 3.05
C PHE A 105 -5.20 12.37 1.66
N GLU A 106 -4.02 13.02 1.54
CA GLU A 106 -3.53 13.44 0.21
C GLU A 106 -3.29 12.23 -0.70
N HIS A 107 -2.82 11.11 -0.14
CA HIS A 107 -2.69 9.88 -0.92
C HIS A 107 -4.04 9.39 -1.47
N ASP A 108 -5.11 9.41 -0.65
CA ASP A 108 -6.46 9.06 -1.11
C ASP A 108 -6.95 10.02 -2.19
N ARG A 109 -6.68 11.32 -2.03
CA ARG A 109 -7.04 12.35 -3.04
C ARG A 109 -6.36 12.08 -4.37
N LEU A 110 -5.06 11.77 -4.36
CA LEU A 110 -4.30 11.44 -5.58
C LEU A 110 -4.80 10.14 -6.25
N GLU A 111 -5.14 9.11 -5.47
CA GLU A 111 -5.73 7.88 -6.02
C GLU A 111 -7.13 8.11 -6.64
N LEU A 112 -7.92 9.03 -6.08
CA LEU A 112 -9.20 9.42 -6.68
C LEU A 112 -9.02 10.27 -7.94
N LEU A 113 -8.05 11.19 -7.94
CA LEU A 113 -7.69 11.97 -9.13
C LEU A 113 -7.20 11.06 -10.27
N ASP A 114 -6.39 10.04 -9.99
CA ASP A 114 -5.99 9.03 -10.99
C ASP A 114 -7.21 8.36 -11.64
N LYS A 115 -8.20 7.94 -10.83
CA LYS A 115 -9.44 7.34 -11.35
C LYS A 115 -10.27 8.33 -12.17
N VAL A 116 -10.38 9.57 -11.71
CA VAL A 116 -11.12 10.62 -12.43
C VAL A 116 -10.49 10.89 -13.79
N TYR A 117 -9.19 11.15 -13.84
CA TYR A 117 -8.50 11.44 -15.10
C TYR A 117 -8.47 10.24 -16.04
N ALA A 118 -8.42 9.01 -15.50
CA ALA A 118 -8.58 7.80 -16.30
C ALA A 118 -9.98 7.70 -16.93
N GLN A 119 -11.07 7.96 -16.19
CA GLN A 119 -12.44 7.96 -16.74
C GLN A 119 -12.67 9.09 -17.76
N MET A 120 -12.07 10.26 -17.54
CA MET A 120 -12.17 11.40 -18.46
C MET A 120 -11.26 11.28 -19.70
N GLY A 121 -10.33 10.32 -19.72
CA GLY A 121 -9.34 10.19 -20.78
C GLY A 121 -8.29 11.31 -20.80
N ASP A 122 -8.13 12.06 -19.71
CA ASP A 122 -7.17 13.16 -19.61
C ASP A 122 -5.76 12.63 -19.34
N ARG A 123 -5.08 12.23 -20.42
CA ARG A 123 -3.73 11.65 -20.35
C ARG A 123 -2.71 12.59 -19.71
N GLN A 124 -2.82 13.91 -19.94
CA GLN A 124 -1.87 14.87 -19.40
C GLN A 124 -1.98 14.95 -17.87
N GLN A 125 -3.20 15.03 -17.34
CA GLN A 125 -3.42 15.03 -15.89
C GLN A 125 -3.10 13.67 -15.27
N LEU A 126 -3.40 12.58 -15.98
CA LEU A 126 -3.06 11.22 -15.54
C LEU A 126 -1.54 11.04 -15.39
N LYS A 127 -0.75 11.62 -16.31
CA LYS A 127 0.71 11.66 -16.20
C LYS A 127 1.17 12.39 -14.94
N GLN A 128 0.61 13.56 -14.65
CA GLN A 128 0.97 14.35 -13.47
C GLN A 128 0.64 13.63 -12.16
N VAL A 129 -0.57 13.10 -12.01
CA VAL A 129 -0.99 12.45 -10.76
C VAL A 129 -0.24 11.13 -10.53
N ARG A 130 0.03 10.34 -11.58
CA ARG A 130 0.80 9.09 -11.46
C ARG A 130 2.26 9.35 -11.12
N TYR A 131 2.84 10.44 -11.64
CA TYR A 131 4.16 10.90 -11.21
C TYR A 131 4.16 11.23 -9.72
N GLN A 132 3.19 12.01 -9.23
CA GLN A 132 3.08 12.35 -7.80
C GLN A 132 2.91 11.11 -6.91
N LEU A 133 2.06 10.16 -7.32
CA LEU A 133 1.89 8.88 -6.62
C LEU A 133 3.20 8.08 -6.58
N PHE A 134 3.95 8.05 -7.68
CA PHE A 134 5.27 7.44 -7.73
C PHE A 134 6.27 8.14 -6.79
N GLN A 135 6.33 9.48 -6.79
CA GLN A 135 7.23 10.23 -5.90
C GLN A 135 6.94 9.98 -4.41
N ALA A 136 5.67 9.84 -4.05
CA ALA A 136 5.26 9.59 -2.66
C ALA A 136 5.52 8.15 -2.20
N GLN A 137 5.27 7.16 -3.07
CA GLN A 137 5.35 5.74 -2.69
C GLN A 137 6.72 5.11 -2.98
N GLN A 138 7.35 5.53 -4.07
CA GLN A 138 8.62 5.03 -4.61
C GLN A 138 8.64 3.50 -4.73
N SER A 139 7.53 2.93 -5.18
CA SER A 139 7.37 1.48 -5.36
C SER A 139 7.35 1.11 -6.84
N HIS A 140 7.73 -0.13 -7.14
CA HIS A 140 7.58 -0.69 -8.49
C HIS A 140 6.12 -0.61 -8.99
N ALA A 141 5.13 -0.86 -8.12
CA ALA A 141 3.72 -0.80 -8.52
C ALA A 141 3.28 0.61 -8.96
N SER A 142 3.65 1.64 -8.19
CA SER A 142 3.39 3.03 -8.57
C SER A 142 4.17 3.46 -9.81
N PHE A 143 5.42 2.99 -9.97
CA PHE A 143 6.23 3.30 -11.14
C PHE A 143 5.65 2.67 -12.42
N LYS A 144 5.22 1.41 -12.34
CA LYS A 144 4.56 0.72 -13.47
C LYS A 144 3.32 1.48 -13.94
N ARG A 145 2.47 1.95 -13.02
CA ARG A 145 1.31 2.80 -13.37
C ARG A 145 1.76 4.06 -14.08
N TYR A 146 2.81 4.72 -13.61
CA TYR A 146 3.36 5.91 -14.26
C TYR A 146 3.83 5.62 -15.69
N LEU A 147 4.55 4.53 -15.93
CA LEU A 147 5.02 4.15 -17.27
C LEU A 147 3.87 3.94 -18.29
N GLU A 148 2.68 3.50 -17.86
CA GLU A 148 1.53 3.26 -18.76
C GLU A 148 1.06 4.54 -19.48
N VAL A 149 1.36 5.72 -18.93
CA VAL A 149 0.93 7.01 -19.47
C VAL A 149 2.05 7.81 -20.12
N LEU A 150 3.23 7.22 -20.25
CA LEU A 150 4.38 7.78 -20.94
C LEU A 150 4.51 7.24 -22.36
N ASP A 151 5.14 8.03 -23.23
CA ASP A 151 5.66 7.51 -24.51
C ASP A 151 7.03 6.84 -24.32
N GLU A 152 7.61 6.27 -25.38
CA GLU A 152 8.86 5.51 -25.27
C GLU A 152 10.08 6.36 -24.91
N GLU A 153 10.13 7.63 -25.34
CA GLU A 153 11.21 8.56 -25.00
C GLU A 153 11.14 8.89 -23.50
N GLU A 154 9.95 9.28 -23.03
CA GLU A 154 9.69 9.62 -21.64
C GLU A 154 9.89 8.43 -20.69
N LYS A 155 9.63 7.20 -21.13
CA LYS A 155 9.87 5.98 -20.33
C LYS A 155 11.35 5.77 -20.05
N SER A 156 12.23 6.07 -21.01
CA SER A 156 13.68 5.95 -20.81
C SER A 156 14.14 6.90 -19.72
N ASP A 157 13.79 8.19 -19.85
CA ASP A 157 14.13 9.22 -18.87
C ASP A 157 13.56 8.91 -17.48
N ALA A 158 12.32 8.40 -17.43
CA ALA A 158 11.68 8.01 -16.17
C ALA A 158 12.40 6.82 -15.49
N CYS A 159 12.91 5.85 -16.27
CA CYS A 159 13.69 4.74 -15.72
C CYS A 159 15.03 5.21 -15.15
N ASP A 160 15.71 6.15 -15.81
CA ASP A 160 16.96 6.73 -15.32
C ASP A 160 16.72 7.55 -14.04
N GLU A 161 15.68 8.37 -14.02
CA GLU A 161 15.27 9.13 -12.83
C GLU A 161 14.91 8.19 -11.66
N ALA A 162 14.10 7.16 -11.92
CA ALA A 162 13.68 6.20 -10.91
C ALA A 162 14.86 5.42 -10.33
N THR A 163 15.83 5.06 -11.18
CA THR A 163 17.07 4.39 -10.77
C THR A 163 17.88 5.29 -9.85
N ALA A 164 18.15 6.54 -10.29
CA ALA A 164 18.91 7.50 -9.49
C ALA A 164 18.24 7.79 -8.14
N LYS A 165 16.91 7.92 -8.12
CA LYS A 165 16.14 8.13 -6.88
C LYS A 165 16.21 6.92 -5.95
N ALA A 166 16.10 5.71 -6.48
CA ALA A 166 16.21 4.50 -5.67
C ALA A 166 17.60 4.35 -5.02
N GLU A 167 18.66 4.77 -5.71
CA GLU A 167 20.03 4.79 -5.19
C GLU A 167 20.25 5.85 -4.10
N GLN A 168 19.61 7.02 -4.22
CA GLN A 168 19.73 8.12 -3.26
C GLN A 168 19.15 7.80 -1.87
N GLY A 169 18.40 6.71 -1.73
CA GLY A 169 17.98 6.17 -0.44
C GLY A 169 16.47 6.24 -0.20
N GLY A 170 16.06 6.13 1.07
CA GLY A 170 14.67 5.93 1.47
C GLY A 170 14.43 4.53 2.03
N ASN A 171 13.22 3.98 1.82
CA ASN A 171 12.87 2.65 2.29
C ASN A 171 13.68 1.58 1.53
N LEU A 172 14.62 0.93 2.22
CA LEU A 172 15.54 -0.05 1.63
C LEU A 172 14.83 -1.08 0.74
N LEU A 173 13.79 -1.73 1.25
CA LEU A 173 13.10 -2.80 0.54
C LEU A 173 12.43 -2.31 -0.74
N ARG A 174 11.76 -1.15 -0.70
CA ARG A 174 11.09 -0.59 -1.88
C ARG A 174 12.09 -0.16 -2.94
N SER A 175 13.17 0.53 -2.54
CA SER A 175 14.21 0.97 -3.45
C SER A 175 14.90 -0.22 -4.12
N THR A 176 15.25 -1.25 -3.36
CA THR A 176 15.84 -2.46 -3.93
C THR A 176 14.88 -3.21 -4.85
N GLU A 177 13.62 -3.37 -4.44
CA GLU A 177 12.60 -4.00 -5.28
C GLU A 177 12.42 -3.22 -6.59
N LEU A 178 12.38 -1.89 -6.54
CA LEU A 178 12.32 -1.05 -7.73
C LEU A 178 13.52 -1.29 -8.66
N LEU A 179 14.74 -1.25 -8.13
CA LEU A 179 15.96 -1.50 -8.92
C LEU A 179 15.97 -2.88 -9.58
N LEU A 180 15.58 -3.94 -8.86
CA LEU A 180 15.47 -5.28 -9.42
C LEU A 180 14.44 -5.35 -10.56
N ASN A 181 13.28 -4.71 -10.40
CA ASN A 181 12.26 -4.69 -11.46
C ASN A 181 12.65 -3.82 -12.66
N LEU A 182 13.56 -2.85 -12.48
CA LEU A 182 14.17 -2.07 -13.55
C LEU A 182 15.34 -2.80 -14.25
N GLY A 183 15.66 -4.03 -13.83
CA GLY A 183 16.82 -4.78 -14.34
C GLY A 183 18.16 -4.23 -13.86
N GLN A 184 18.16 -3.32 -12.88
CA GLN A 184 19.34 -2.70 -12.29
C GLN A 184 19.89 -3.57 -11.15
N THR A 185 20.16 -4.83 -11.45
CA THR A 185 20.52 -5.88 -10.49
C THR A 185 21.79 -5.53 -9.70
N ASP A 186 22.83 -5.02 -10.36
CA ASP A 186 24.08 -4.64 -9.71
C ASP A 186 23.88 -3.48 -8.71
N ARG A 187 23.06 -2.49 -9.10
CA ARG A 187 22.71 -1.36 -8.23
C ARG A 187 21.87 -1.81 -7.03
N ALA A 188 20.92 -2.72 -7.26
CA ALA A 188 20.11 -3.31 -6.19
C ALA A 188 20.98 -4.07 -5.17
N GLN A 189 21.94 -4.86 -5.65
CA GLN A 189 22.90 -5.56 -4.81
C GLN A 189 23.75 -4.58 -4.00
N ALA A 190 24.33 -3.56 -4.64
CA ALA A 190 25.15 -2.56 -3.95
C ALA A 190 24.36 -1.83 -2.84
N LEU A 191 23.11 -1.45 -3.13
CA LEU A 191 22.23 -0.79 -2.15
C LEU A 191 21.95 -1.68 -0.93
N VAL A 192 21.62 -2.97 -1.14
CA VAL A 192 21.36 -3.88 -0.01
C VAL A 192 22.60 -4.19 0.79
N LEU A 193 23.75 -4.37 0.14
CA LEU A 193 24.99 -4.68 0.84
C LEU A 193 25.50 -3.50 1.67
N SER A 194 25.43 -2.28 1.14
CA SER A 194 25.81 -1.07 1.88
C SER A 194 24.93 -0.83 3.13
N ARG A 195 23.68 -1.29 3.11
CA ARG A 195 22.68 -1.10 4.18
C ARG A 195 22.21 -2.42 4.82
N HIS A 196 23.01 -3.48 4.72
CA HIS A 196 22.59 -4.84 5.08
C HIS A 196 22.15 -4.99 6.54
N GLN A 197 22.63 -4.13 7.43
CA GLN A 197 22.28 -4.12 8.85
C GLN A 197 20.79 -3.77 9.07
N GLU A 198 20.18 -2.95 8.22
CA GLU A 198 18.77 -2.55 8.30
C GLU A 198 17.80 -3.71 7.97
N LEU A 199 18.28 -4.79 7.33
CA LEU A 199 17.44 -5.93 6.94
C LEU A 199 16.80 -6.64 8.14
N VAL A 200 17.42 -6.56 9.33
CA VAL A 200 16.88 -7.16 10.56
C VAL A 200 15.61 -6.44 11.04
N GLU A 201 15.46 -5.16 10.74
CA GLU A 201 14.29 -4.34 11.12
C GLU A 201 13.16 -4.42 10.08
N CYS A 202 13.45 -5.02 8.92
CA CYS A 202 12.53 -5.12 7.81
C CYS A 202 11.48 -6.23 8.02
N LEU A 203 10.31 -6.06 7.39
CA LEU A 203 9.25 -7.07 7.43
C LEU A 203 9.74 -8.40 6.83
N TYR A 204 9.69 -9.47 7.63
CA TYR A 204 10.18 -10.81 7.29
C TYR A 204 9.79 -11.29 5.89
N ASN A 205 8.52 -11.17 5.52
CA ASN A 205 8.03 -11.63 4.21
C ASN A 205 8.62 -10.83 3.04
N ASN A 206 8.97 -9.57 3.25
CA ASN A 206 9.60 -8.72 2.22
C ASN A 206 11.06 -9.11 2.04
N VAL A 207 11.79 -9.32 3.15
CA VAL A 207 13.19 -9.79 3.10
C VAL A 207 13.28 -11.18 2.46
N LEU A 208 12.31 -12.08 2.73
CA LEU A 208 12.26 -13.40 2.08
C LEU A 208 12.01 -13.31 0.58
N ARG A 209 11.12 -12.43 0.14
CA ARG A 209 10.90 -12.19 -1.30
C ARG A 209 12.18 -11.67 -1.95
N LEU A 210 12.87 -10.74 -1.29
CA LEU A 210 14.10 -10.16 -1.77
C LEU A 210 15.26 -11.18 -1.84
N ALA A 211 15.41 -12.02 -0.82
CA ALA A 211 16.40 -13.10 -0.79
C ALA A 211 16.25 -14.04 -2.00
N LYS A 212 15.01 -14.43 -2.31
CA LYS A 212 14.69 -15.28 -3.46
C LYS A 212 14.94 -14.57 -4.80
N ALA A 213 14.64 -13.28 -4.87
CA ALA A 213 14.90 -12.49 -6.07
C ALA A 213 16.41 -12.42 -6.36
N PHE A 214 17.23 -12.08 -5.37
CA PHE A 214 18.69 -12.08 -5.53
C PHE A 214 19.27 -13.45 -5.87
N GLU A 215 18.77 -14.52 -5.25
CA GLU A 215 19.21 -15.89 -5.57
C GLU A 215 18.88 -16.25 -7.03
N LYS A 216 17.72 -15.82 -7.54
CA LYS A 216 17.32 -16.01 -8.94
C LYS A 216 18.22 -15.22 -9.90
N GLU A 217 18.59 -14.00 -9.54
CA GLU A 217 19.46 -13.13 -10.34
C GLU A 217 20.96 -13.47 -10.18
N GLY A 218 21.32 -14.48 -9.39
CA GLY A 218 22.72 -14.88 -9.17
C GLY A 218 23.51 -13.95 -8.24
N CYS A 219 22.85 -13.03 -7.53
CA CYS A 219 23.48 -12.14 -6.54
C CYS A 219 23.66 -12.86 -5.20
N ASP A 220 24.56 -13.85 -5.18
CA ASP A 220 24.72 -14.76 -4.03
C ASP A 220 25.06 -14.03 -2.72
N LEU A 221 25.83 -12.94 -2.75
CA LEU A 221 26.19 -12.17 -1.57
C LEU A 221 25.01 -11.38 -1.00
N ALA A 222 24.22 -10.74 -1.86
CA ALA A 222 23.00 -10.03 -1.43
C ALA A 222 21.92 -11.00 -0.90
N ALA A 223 21.76 -12.16 -1.55
CA ALA A 223 20.90 -13.23 -1.05
C ALA A 223 21.37 -13.71 0.35
N THR A 224 22.69 -13.85 0.54
CA THR A 224 23.30 -14.20 1.83
C THR A 224 22.96 -13.18 2.91
N ALA A 225 23.07 -11.87 2.64
CA ALA A 225 22.67 -10.83 3.59
C ALA A 225 21.22 -10.99 4.04
N CYS A 226 20.29 -11.19 3.09
CA CYS A 226 18.87 -11.36 3.37
C CYS A 226 18.59 -12.65 4.19
N TYR A 227 19.17 -13.79 3.81
CA TYR A 227 18.97 -15.04 4.55
C TYR A 227 19.60 -15.00 5.94
N ARG A 228 20.72 -14.31 6.14
CA ARG A 228 21.30 -14.07 7.47
C ARG A 228 20.35 -13.26 8.35
N ALA A 229 19.77 -12.17 7.83
CA ALA A 229 18.79 -11.36 8.56
C ALA A 229 17.57 -12.20 8.98
N LEU A 230 17.00 -12.99 8.06
CA LEU A 230 15.87 -13.89 8.35
C LEU A 230 16.18 -14.95 9.40
N LEU A 231 17.39 -15.53 9.34
CA LEU A 231 17.84 -16.53 10.31
C LEU A 231 18.02 -15.91 11.69
N LEU A 232 18.70 -14.76 11.76
CA LEU A 232 18.90 -14.02 13.01
C LEU A 232 17.57 -13.63 13.64
N ASP A 233 16.60 -13.13 12.86
CA ASP A 233 15.26 -12.80 13.37
C ASP A 233 14.57 -14.00 14.04
N ILE A 234 14.55 -15.16 13.38
CA ILE A 234 13.97 -16.39 13.94
C ILE A 234 14.62 -16.78 15.26
N LEU A 235 15.96 -16.68 15.33
CA LEU A 235 16.72 -17.08 16.51
C LEU A 235 16.56 -16.04 17.63
N MET A 236 16.70 -14.75 17.37
CA MET A 236 16.50 -13.69 18.37
C MET A 236 15.13 -13.78 19.03
N GLN A 237 14.08 -14.01 18.25
CA GLN A 237 12.72 -14.13 18.76
C GLN A 237 12.40 -15.47 19.45
N GLY A 238 13.31 -16.45 19.41
CA GLY A 238 13.11 -17.75 20.06
C GLY A 238 11.91 -18.55 19.53
N ARG A 239 11.44 -18.27 18.31
CA ARG A 239 10.25 -18.90 17.72
C ARG A 239 10.53 -20.35 17.33
N SER A 240 10.42 -21.29 18.27
CA SER A 240 10.73 -22.71 18.08
C SER A 240 9.98 -23.37 16.90
N LYS A 241 8.72 -22.96 16.65
CA LYS A 241 7.93 -23.40 15.49
C LYS A 241 8.55 -22.99 14.14
N ALA A 242 9.32 -21.90 14.11
CA ALA A 242 9.99 -21.39 12.92
C ALA A 242 11.41 -21.94 12.72
N TYR A 243 11.96 -22.72 13.66
CA TYR A 243 13.32 -23.26 13.53
C TYR A 243 13.52 -24.16 12.31
N GLY A 244 12.46 -24.81 11.80
CA GLY A 244 12.52 -25.50 10.52
C GLY A 244 12.79 -24.57 9.33
N HIS A 245 12.30 -23.32 9.36
CA HIS A 245 12.67 -22.30 8.37
C HIS A 245 14.12 -21.86 8.57
N GLY A 246 14.53 -21.63 9.82
CA GLY A 246 15.92 -21.27 10.14
C GLY A 246 16.92 -22.30 9.61
N ALA A 247 16.67 -23.60 9.83
CA ALA A 247 17.53 -24.67 9.33
C ALA A 247 17.62 -24.69 7.79
N ARG A 248 16.50 -24.44 7.10
CA ARG A 248 16.51 -24.30 5.63
C ARG A 248 17.32 -23.09 5.16
N TYR A 249 17.24 -21.95 5.86
CA TYR A 249 18.06 -20.78 5.53
C TYR A 249 19.54 -21.03 5.79
N PHE A 250 19.89 -21.75 6.87
CA PHE A 250 21.26 -22.17 7.12
C PHE A 250 21.83 -23.00 5.96
N LYS A 251 21.10 -24.03 5.51
CA LYS A 251 21.52 -24.85 4.34
C LYS A 251 21.67 -24.04 3.06
N LYS A 252 20.80 -23.05 2.84
CA LYS A 252 20.96 -22.10 1.73
C LYS A 252 22.22 -21.26 1.87
N LEU A 253 22.52 -20.75 3.06
CA LEU A 253 23.72 -19.97 3.33
C LEU A 253 25.01 -20.78 3.10
N GLU A 254 25.02 -22.08 3.43
CA GLU A 254 26.15 -22.97 3.12
C GLU A 254 26.33 -23.14 1.59
N ALA A 255 25.23 -23.41 0.87
CA ALA A 255 25.28 -23.55 -0.58
C ALA A 255 25.72 -22.26 -1.30
N LEU A 256 25.27 -21.10 -0.82
CA LEU A 256 25.68 -19.79 -1.31
C LEU A 256 27.16 -19.51 -1.04
N ALA A 257 27.64 -19.86 0.15
CA ALA A 257 29.04 -19.65 0.54
C ALA A 257 30.02 -20.35 -0.39
N GLY A 258 29.67 -21.52 -0.94
CA GLY A 258 30.49 -22.22 -1.93
C GLY A 258 30.65 -21.51 -3.27
N ARG A 259 29.84 -20.48 -3.56
CA ARG A 259 29.87 -19.70 -4.80
C ARG A 259 30.42 -18.28 -4.63
N ILE A 260 30.47 -17.78 -3.40
CA ILE A 260 30.94 -16.43 -3.07
C ILE A 260 32.48 -16.44 -2.95
N LYS A 261 33.13 -15.55 -3.72
CA LYS A 261 34.60 -15.37 -3.67
C LYS A 261 35.05 -14.31 -2.67
N VAL A 262 34.23 -13.27 -2.49
CA VAL A 262 34.52 -12.13 -1.63
C VAL A 262 33.28 -11.86 -0.81
N PHE A 263 33.40 -11.90 0.52
CA PHE A 263 32.27 -11.67 1.41
C PHE A 263 32.05 -10.20 1.77
N ASP A 264 33.03 -9.32 1.56
CA ASP A 264 32.91 -7.89 1.89
C ASP A 264 31.64 -7.26 1.28
N PRO A 265 30.80 -6.53 2.07
CA PRO A 265 31.02 -6.06 3.44
C PRO A 265 30.54 -7.03 4.55
N LEU A 266 30.10 -8.23 4.19
CA LEU A 266 29.65 -9.24 5.14
C LEU A 266 30.84 -10.01 5.73
N LEU A 267 30.61 -10.61 6.91
CA LEU A 267 31.55 -11.58 7.47
C LEU A 267 31.64 -12.83 6.60
N GLU A 268 32.83 -13.42 6.53
CA GLU A 268 33.06 -14.76 5.99
C GLU A 268 32.11 -15.79 6.62
N HIS A 269 31.72 -16.80 5.86
CA HIS A 269 30.70 -17.77 6.30
C HIS A 269 31.09 -18.46 7.63
N HIS A 270 32.33 -18.92 7.76
CA HIS A 270 32.79 -19.59 8.98
C HIS A 270 32.73 -18.66 10.21
N ALA A 271 33.08 -17.38 10.05
CA ALA A 271 33.06 -16.39 11.12
C ALA A 271 31.62 -16.06 11.53
N PHE A 272 30.71 -15.94 10.55
CA PHE A 272 29.28 -15.80 10.82
C PHE A 272 28.71 -16.99 11.60
N VAL A 273 29.07 -18.23 11.25
CA VAL A 273 28.61 -19.44 11.97
C VAL A 273 29.14 -19.46 13.41
N GLN A 274 30.41 -19.09 13.62
CA GLN A 274 30.99 -18.98 14.98
C GLN A 274 30.24 -17.93 15.83
N GLN A 275 29.92 -16.77 15.26
CA GLN A 275 29.11 -15.76 15.95
C GLN A 275 27.70 -16.28 16.26
N LEU A 276 27.08 -16.97 15.31
CA LEU A 276 25.77 -17.58 15.49
C LEU A 276 25.77 -18.61 16.63
N GLN A 277 26.79 -19.47 16.70
CA GLN A 277 26.96 -20.45 17.77
C GLN A 277 27.19 -19.80 19.13
N SER A 278 28.01 -18.75 19.18
CA SER A 278 28.25 -18.00 20.43
C SER A 278 26.97 -17.35 20.97
N ALA A 279 26.20 -16.67 20.10
CA ALA A 279 24.99 -15.96 20.51
C ALA A 279 23.78 -16.88 20.75
N HIS A 280 23.70 -18.01 20.04
CA HIS A 280 22.50 -18.84 19.97
C HIS A 280 22.74 -20.33 20.25
N GLY A 281 23.92 -20.72 20.75
CA GLY A 281 24.31 -22.11 21.03
C GLY A 281 23.35 -22.88 21.95
N ARG A 282 22.69 -22.18 22.88
CA ARG A 282 21.72 -22.79 23.80
C ARG A 282 20.39 -23.23 23.15
N LYS A 283 20.14 -22.87 21.89
CA LYS A 283 18.93 -23.25 21.15
C LYS A 283 19.06 -24.67 20.60
N SER A 284 19.19 -25.65 21.47
CA SER A 284 19.45 -27.06 21.13
C SER A 284 18.49 -27.61 20.07
N SER A 285 17.19 -27.26 20.13
CA SER A 285 16.22 -27.71 19.13
C SER A 285 16.42 -27.11 17.74
N PHE A 286 17.07 -25.95 17.60
CA PHE A 286 17.51 -25.42 16.31
C PHE A 286 18.71 -26.22 15.80
N TRP A 287 19.75 -26.36 16.63
CA TRP A 287 20.98 -27.06 16.25
C TRP A 287 20.76 -28.53 15.90
N ALA A 288 19.80 -29.21 16.55
CA ALA A 288 19.41 -30.58 16.22
C ALA A 288 18.71 -30.73 14.84
N ARG A 289 18.41 -29.63 14.13
CA ARG A 289 17.77 -29.64 12.81
C ARG A 289 18.71 -29.31 11.65
N LEU A 290 19.95 -28.87 11.93
CA LEU A 290 20.97 -28.63 10.91
C LEU A 290 21.48 -29.97 10.39
#